data_AF-A0AA39X026-F1
#
_entry.id   AF-A0AA39X026-F1
#
_cell.length_a   1.000
_cell.length_b   1.000
_cell.length_c   1.000
_cell.angle_alpha   90.00
_cell.angle_beta   90.00
_cell.angle_gamma   90.00
#
_symmetry.space_group_name_H-M   'P 1'
#
loop_
_entity.id
_entity.type
_entity.pdbx_description
1 polymer ?
#
loop_
_entity_poly.entity_id
_entity_poly.type
_entity_poly.pdbx_seq_one_letter_code
_entity_poly.pdbx_strand_id
1 'polypeptide(L)'
;MTPPNPFASEPRFEIRKLEPQHIPWANAIITHTNRYQSPAWAVLYHDRNAQTLYNFYHSTEVIVGHCINSGYSYGLFDTQYAFKNPAASAPTNGALLWDFSSPDATREELEDQMDFPLVAIALAHDLFHTFDKDAMTPLFQELPLLGRMFTILDGLDTRDPASWKPTAPGQVAQRNGTNTVRGYEGKGLAKRMAIWHMRLMAELGFRGIQIETANPAIDKLWLNPPEPFRAELDGDL
;
A
#
# COMPACT_ATOMS: atom_id res chain seq x y z
N MET A 1 -19.63 -10.22 -5.86
CA MET A 1 -19.73 -10.69 -4.45
C MET A 1 -18.37 -10.35 -3.83
N THR A 2 -18.08 -10.71 -2.59
CA THR A 2 -16.69 -10.60 -2.07
C THR A 2 -16.07 -11.99 -2.18
N PRO A 3 -14.87 -12.14 -2.79
CA PRO A 3 -14.24 -13.46 -2.88
C PRO A 3 -14.00 -14.05 -1.48
N PRO A 4 -14.07 -15.38 -1.31
CA PRO A 4 -13.81 -16.01 -0.02
C PRO A 4 -12.45 -15.62 0.56
N ASN A 5 -12.38 -15.46 1.89
CA ASN A 5 -11.12 -15.17 2.58
C ASN A 5 -10.10 -16.30 2.31
N PRO A 6 -8.94 -16.02 1.68
CA PRO A 6 -7.92 -17.03 1.36
C PRO A 6 -7.18 -17.56 2.61
N PHE A 7 -7.48 -17.02 3.78
CA PHE A 7 -6.95 -17.43 5.08
C PHE A 7 -7.96 -18.22 5.90
N ALA A 8 -9.05 -18.74 5.31
CA ALA A 8 -10.08 -19.48 6.06
C ALA A 8 -9.53 -20.69 6.85
N SER A 9 -8.43 -21.32 6.41
CA SER A 9 -7.75 -22.40 7.13
C SER A 9 -6.81 -21.92 8.26
N GLU A 10 -6.54 -20.61 8.33
CA GLU A 10 -5.70 -19.93 9.31
C GLU A 10 -6.51 -18.75 9.91
N PRO A 11 -7.44 -18.99 10.85
CA PRO A 11 -8.44 -18.00 11.30
C PRO A 11 -7.84 -16.78 12.04
N ARG A 12 -6.51 -16.71 12.14
CA ARG A 12 -5.77 -15.57 12.67
C ARG A 12 -5.84 -14.35 11.74
N PHE A 13 -5.98 -14.54 10.43
CA PHE A 13 -5.94 -13.43 9.48
C PHE A 13 -7.27 -13.18 8.80
N GLU A 14 -7.67 -11.91 8.80
CA GLU A 14 -8.92 -11.45 8.19
C GLU A 14 -8.66 -10.31 7.21
N ILE A 15 -9.13 -10.46 5.97
CA ILE A 15 -9.11 -9.36 5.01
C ILE A 15 -10.33 -8.47 5.26
N ARG A 16 -10.11 -7.18 5.50
CA ARG A 16 -11.18 -6.20 5.68
C ARG A 16 -10.98 -5.02 4.74
N LYS A 17 -12.08 -4.39 4.33
CA LYS A 17 -12.02 -3.12 3.62
C LYS A 17 -11.41 -2.06 4.53
N LEU A 18 -10.48 -1.26 4.00
CA LEU A 18 -9.97 -0.10 4.71
C LEU A 18 -10.98 1.03 4.58
N GLU A 19 -11.09 1.80 5.65
CA GLU A 19 -12.08 2.85 5.86
C GLU A 19 -11.32 4.07 6.40
N PRO A 20 -11.90 5.27 6.40
CA PRO A 20 -11.15 6.49 6.74
C PRO A 20 -10.42 6.42 8.10
N GLN A 21 -10.99 5.75 9.10
CA GLN A 21 -10.33 5.57 10.40
C GLN A 21 -9.03 4.74 10.34
N HIS A 22 -8.81 3.99 9.27
CA HIS A 22 -7.60 3.19 9.05
C HIS A 22 -6.49 3.96 8.32
N ILE A 23 -6.75 5.19 7.83
CA ILE A 23 -5.76 6.01 7.12
C ILE A 23 -4.47 6.17 7.96
N PRO A 24 -4.53 6.54 9.26
CA PRO A 24 -3.31 6.71 10.04
C PRO A 24 -2.44 5.46 10.11
N TRP A 25 -3.07 4.28 10.21
CA TRP A 25 -2.37 2.99 10.31
C TRP A 25 -1.78 2.58 8.96
N ALA A 26 -2.58 2.64 7.89
CA ALA A 26 -2.11 2.32 6.55
C ALA A 26 -0.97 3.26 6.11
N ASN A 27 -1.08 4.55 6.46
CA ASN A 27 -0.05 5.54 6.18
C ASN A 27 1.24 5.24 6.94
N ALA A 28 1.15 4.89 8.23
CA ALA A 28 2.33 4.49 9.01
C ALA A 28 3.01 3.24 8.43
N ILE A 29 2.23 2.24 7.98
CA ILE A 29 2.78 1.03 7.35
C ILE A 29 3.51 1.37 6.06
N ILE A 30 2.89 2.11 5.13
CA ILE A 30 3.53 2.40 3.84
C ILE A 30 4.76 3.27 4.01
N THR A 31 4.74 4.27 4.91
CA THR A 31 5.88 5.16 5.11
C THR A 31 7.03 4.45 5.80
N HIS A 32 6.77 3.71 6.89
CA HIS A 32 7.79 2.96 7.61
C HIS A 32 8.45 1.90 6.72
N THR A 33 7.66 1.09 6.03
CA THR A 33 8.21 0.04 5.16
C THR A 33 8.94 0.63 3.95
N ASN A 34 8.46 1.71 3.34
CA ASN A 34 9.20 2.35 2.24
C ASN A 34 10.50 3.01 2.72
N ARG A 35 10.51 3.65 3.89
CA ARG A 35 11.69 4.34 4.42
C ARG A 35 12.79 3.37 4.85
N TYR A 36 12.41 2.22 5.41
CA TYR A 36 13.38 1.32 6.07
C TYR A 36 13.57 -0.04 5.41
N GLN A 37 12.67 -0.47 4.51
CA GLN A 37 12.69 -1.81 3.93
C GLN A 37 12.61 -1.83 2.39
N SER A 38 12.15 -0.75 1.74
CA SER A 38 12.04 -0.72 0.28
C SER A 38 13.41 -0.88 -0.39
N PRO A 39 13.54 -1.78 -1.38
CA PRO A 39 14.79 -1.95 -2.12
C PRO A 39 15.13 -0.74 -3.00
N ALA A 40 14.15 0.12 -3.29
CA ALA A 40 14.35 1.36 -4.03
C ALA A 40 14.45 2.56 -3.08
N TRP A 41 13.38 2.86 -2.33
CA TRP A 41 13.28 4.12 -1.59
C TRP A 41 14.24 4.20 -0.40
N ALA A 42 14.46 3.10 0.32
CA ALA A 42 15.41 3.09 1.45
C ALA A 42 16.86 3.21 0.99
N VAL A 43 17.15 2.87 -0.28
CA VAL A 43 18.47 3.02 -0.90
C VAL A 43 18.66 4.44 -1.43
N LEU A 44 17.64 5.05 -2.03
CA LEU A 44 17.74 6.39 -2.61
C LEU A 44 17.75 7.51 -1.56
N TYR A 45 17.05 7.32 -0.44
CA TYR A 45 16.90 8.33 0.61
C TYR A 45 17.53 7.83 1.92
N HIS A 46 18.78 8.23 2.15
CA HIS A 46 19.61 7.70 3.24
C HIS A 46 19.35 8.32 4.61
N ASP A 47 18.72 9.50 4.69
CA ASP A 47 18.34 10.07 5.98
C ASP A 47 17.17 9.26 6.57
N ARG A 48 17.40 8.72 7.76
CA ARG A 48 16.55 7.69 8.38
C ARG A 48 16.10 8.08 9.78
N ASN A 49 16.32 9.33 10.18
CA ASN A 49 15.80 9.84 11.44
C ASN A 49 14.27 9.94 11.42
N ALA A 50 13.65 10.00 12.62
CA ALA A 50 12.20 10.03 12.76
C ALA A 50 11.58 11.28 12.12
N GLN A 51 12.25 12.44 12.19
CA GLN A 51 11.73 13.67 11.58
C GLN A 51 11.47 13.51 10.08
N THR A 52 12.38 12.87 9.35
CA THR A 52 12.17 12.65 7.92
C THR A 52 11.10 11.59 7.62
N LEU A 53 10.94 10.60 8.50
CA LEU A 53 9.80 9.67 8.42
C LEU A 53 8.48 10.43 8.64
N TYR A 54 8.43 11.36 9.59
CA TYR A 54 7.24 12.17 9.89
C TYR A 54 6.86 13.07 8.71
N ASN A 55 7.84 13.74 8.10
CA ASN A 55 7.59 14.52 6.89
C ASN A 55 7.03 13.65 5.77
N PHE A 56 7.60 12.46 5.57
CA PHE A 56 7.12 11.50 4.59
C PHE A 56 5.71 10.96 4.93
N TYR A 57 5.41 10.74 6.20
CA TYR A 57 4.08 10.37 6.67
C TYR A 57 3.05 11.43 6.31
N HIS A 58 3.29 12.69 6.65
CA HIS A 58 2.37 13.78 6.34
C HIS A 58 2.20 13.97 4.82
N SER A 59 3.28 13.83 4.04
CA SER A 59 3.20 14.00 2.60
C SER A 59 2.53 12.82 1.87
N THR A 60 2.56 11.61 2.43
CA THR A 60 1.95 10.41 1.83
C THR A 60 0.47 10.25 2.16
N GLU A 61 -0.05 11.01 3.14
CA GLU A 61 -1.45 10.93 3.57
C GLU A 61 -2.42 11.18 2.41
N VAL A 62 -2.09 12.08 1.48
CA VAL A 62 -2.91 12.35 0.28
C VAL A 62 -3.10 11.10 -0.60
N ILE A 63 -2.05 10.29 -0.80
CA ILE A 63 -2.16 9.05 -1.59
C ILE A 63 -3.00 8.03 -0.84
N VAL A 64 -2.72 7.84 0.45
CA VAL A 64 -3.37 6.81 1.27
C VAL A 64 -4.86 7.13 1.43
N GLY A 65 -5.18 8.39 1.71
CA GLY A 65 -6.53 8.90 1.79
C GLY A 65 -7.29 8.70 0.48
N HIS A 66 -6.71 9.09 -0.65
CA HIS A 66 -7.34 8.88 -1.97
C HIS A 66 -7.64 7.41 -2.24
N CYS A 67 -6.69 6.51 -1.96
CA CYS A 67 -6.86 5.07 -2.17
C CYS A 67 -7.91 4.46 -1.22
N ILE A 68 -7.95 4.88 0.03
CA ILE A 68 -8.94 4.35 0.99
C ILE A 68 -10.33 4.88 0.65
N ASN A 69 -10.46 6.17 0.35
CA ASN A 69 -11.73 6.82 0.04
C ASN A 69 -12.34 6.36 -1.30
N SER A 70 -11.53 5.85 -2.23
CA SER A 70 -12.06 5.23 -3.45
C SER A 70 -12.80 3.91 -3.18
N GLY A 71 -12.63 3.31 -2.00
CA GLY A 71 -13.35 2.12 -1.58
C GLY A 71 -12.83 0.79 -2.13
N TYR A 72 -11.62 0.76 -2.71
CA TYR A 72 -11.00 -0.45 -3.28
C TYR A 72 -9.74 -0.91 -2.54
N SER A 73 -9.43 -0.28 -1.41
CA SER A 73 -8.29 -0.61 -0.55
C SER A 73 -8.69 -1.58 0.57
N TYR A 74 -7.82 -2.54 0.84
CA TYR A 74 -8.04 -3.62 1.81
C TYR A 74 -6.82 -3.83 2.71
N GLY A 75 -7.07 -4.30 3.93
CA GLY A 75 -6.06 -4.60 4.92
C GLY A 75 -6.16 -6.05 5.39
N LEU A 76 -5.03 -6.62 5.79
CA LEU A 76 -5.01 -7.86 6.57
C LEU A 76 -4.92 -7.53 8.04
N PHE A 77 -5.89 -7.99 8.81
CA PHE A 77 -5.96 -7.82 10.25
C PHE A 77 -5.57 -9.11 10.93
N ASP A 78 -4.69 -9.03 11.93
CA ASP A 78 -4.43 -10.12 12.87
C ASP A 78 -5.48 -10.10 13.97
N THR A 79 -6.39 -11.07 13.93
CA THR A 79 -7.50 -11.22 14.89
C THR A 79 -7.02 -11.67 16.28
N GLN A 80 -5.76 -12.08 16.40
CA GLN A 80 -5.11 -12.51 17.63
C GLN A 80 -3.99 -11.54 18.05
N TYR A 81 -4.02 -10.30 17.53
CA TYR A 81 -3.03 -9.28 17.88
C TYR A 81 -3.07 -8.97 19.38
N ALA A 82 -1.91 -9.03 20.02
CA ALA A 82 -1.74 -8.61 21.41
C ALA A 82 -1.10 -7.22 21.44
N PHE A 83 -1.83 -6.24 22.01
CA PHE A 83 -1.34 -4.87 22.12
C PHE A 83 -0.05 -4.81 22.94
N LYS A 84 0.96 -4.15 22.41
CA LYS A 84 2.24 -3.89 23.07
C LYS A 84 2.05 -2.92 24.23
N ASN A 85 1.16 -1.95 24.08
CA ASN A 85 0.72 -1.02 25.12
C ASN A 85 -0.81 -1.06 25.29
N PRO A 86 -1.34 -2.05 26.04
CA PRO A 86 -2.79 -2.22 26.20
C PRO A 86 -3.49 -1.00 26.80
N ALA A 87 -2.82 -0.24 27.67
CA ALA A 87 -3.40 0.95 28.31
C ALA A 87 -3.71 2.06 27.30
N ALA A 88 -2.88 2.21 26.25
CA ALA A 88 -3.09 3.20 25.20
C ALA A 88 -3.97 2.66 24.06
N SER A 89 -3.77 1.40 23.66
CA SER A 89 -4.30 0.88 22.39
C SER A 89 -5.61 0.10 22.53
N ALA A 90 -5.86 -0.58 23.65
CA ALA A 90 -7.09 -1.37 23.82
C ALA A 90 -8.38 -0.54 23.75
N PRO A 91 -8.46 0.69 24.31
CA PRO A 91 -9.68 1.50 24.25
C PRO A 91 -10.16 1.84 22.83
N THR A 92 -9.24 1.92 21.87
CA THR A 92 -9.51 2.27 20.46
C THR A 92 -9.33 1.08 19.50
N ASN A 93 -9.07 -0.11 20.04
CA ASN A 93 -8.75 -1.31 19.26
C ASN A 93 -7.53 -1.14 18.34
N GLY A 94 -6.51 -0.43 18.83
CA GLY A 94 -5.26 -0.12 18.14
C GLY A 94 -4.98 1.38 18.16
N ALA A 95 -3.69 1.75 18.16
CA ALA A 95 -3.25 3.12 18.15
C ALA A 95 -1.91 3.27 17.40
N LEU A 96 -1.73 4.40 16.71
CA LEU A 96 -0.42 4.86 16.26
C LEU A 96 0.12 5.78 17.35
N LEU A 97 1.21 5.39 18.00
CA LEU A 97 1.77 6.05 19.18
C LEU A 97 3.00 6.92 18.85
N TRP A 98 3.18 7.30 17.58
CA TRP A 98 4.27 8.20 17.17
C TRP A 98 4.12 9.57 17.80
N ASP A 99 5.20 10.06 18.39
CA ASP A 99 5.30 11.44 18.85
C ASP A 99 6.00 12.28 17.78
N PHE A 100 5.20 12.94 16.95
CA PHE A 100 5.67 13.81 15.86
C PHE A 100 6.50 15.01 16.34
N SER A 101 6.53 15.30 17.66
CA SER A 101 7.37 16.35 18.24
C SER A 101 8.76 15.87 18.66
N SER A 102 8.99 14.55 18.71
CA SER A 102 10.24 13.93 19.14
C SER A 102 10.97 13.29 17.96
N PRO A 103 12.08 13.88 17.47
CA PRO A 103 12.83 13.36 16.33
C PRO A 103 13.78 12.21 16.69
N ASP A 104 13.92 11.88 17.97
CA ASP A 104 14.93 10.97 18.48
C ASP A 104 14.51 9.49 18.45
N ALA A 105 13.26 9.21 18.07
CA ALA A 105 12.75 7.85 17.97
C ALA A 105 13.58 7.03 16.97
N THR A 106 14.04 5.87 17.41
CA THR A 106 14.70 4.88 16.56
C THR A 106 13.68 4.20 15.65
N ARG A 107 14.18 3.54 14.60
CA ARG A 107 13.35 2.72 13.71
C ARG A 107 12.54 1.69 14.51
N GLU A 108 13.19 0.99 15.43
CA GLU A 108 12.58 -0.06 16.24
C GLU A 108 11.50 0.52 17.17
N GLU A 109 11.72 1.69 17.77
CA GLU A 109 10.71 2.37 18.59
C GLU A 109 9.50 2.81 17.75
N LEU A 110 9.72 3.35 16.53
CA LEU A 110 8.64 3.72 15.62
C LEU A 110 7.82 2.48 15.21
N GLU A 111 8.48 1.35 14.95
CA GLU A 111 7.81 0.08 14.68
C GLU A 111 7.01 -0.44 15.88
N ASP A 112 7.55 -0.28 17.10
CA ASP A 112 6.88 -0.66 18.34
C ASP A 112 5.69 0.24 18.69
N GLN A 113 5.72 1.49 18.26
CA GLN A 113 4.63 2.45 18.41
C GLN A 113 3.49 2.26 17.39
N MET A 114 3.66 1.40 16.37
CA MET A 114 2.58 0.96 15.47
C MET A 114 1.74 -0.15 16.14
N ASP A 115 1.03 0.19 17.21
CA ASP A 115 0.34 -0.76 18.09
C ASP A 115 -1.12 -0.99 17.68
N PHE A 116 -1.32 -1.60 16.51
CA PHE A 116 -2.63 -1.88 15.93
C PHE A 116 -2.66 -3.23 15.19
N PRO A 117 -3.86 -3.84 14.99
CA PRO A 117 -3.97 -5.18 14.39
C PRO A 117 -3.82 -5.22 12.87
N LEU A 118 -3.68 -4.09 12.18
CA LEU A 118 -3.48 -4.03 10.72
C LEU A 118 -2.02 -4.39 10.38
N VAL A 119 -1.80 -5.55 9.74
CA VAL A 119 -0.46 -6.11 9.52
C VAL A 119 -0.01 -6.10 8.06
N ALA A 120 -0.93 -5.90 7.12
CA ALA A 120 -0.60 -5.68 5.72
C ALA A 120 -1.67 -4.82 5.04
N ILE A 121 -1.27 -4.08 4.01
CA ILE A 121 -2.16 -3.23 3.22
C ILE A 121 -2.07 -3.55 1.74
N ALA A 122 -3.22 -3.46 1.09
CA ALA A 122 -3.41 -3.39 -0.34
C ALA A 122 -4.15 -2.10 -0.67
N LEU A 123 -3.38 -1.03 -0.95
CA LEU A 123 -3.94 0.25 -1.41
C LEU A 123 -4.23 0.24 -2.90
N ALA A 124 -5.48 0.54 -3.26
CA ALA A 124 -5.90 0.63 -4.65
C ALA A 124 -6.96 1.73 -4.83
N HIS A 125 -7.01 2.30 -6.03
CA HIS A 125 -8.09 3.20 -6.42
C HIS A 125 -8.55 2.95 -7.85
N ASP A 126 -9.70 3.51 -8.22
CA ASP A 126 -10.15 3.53 -9.60
C ASP A 126 -9.33 4.57 -10.37
N LEU A 127 -8.56 4.12 -11.36
CA LEU A 127 -7.63 4.96 -12.12
C LEU A 127 -8.34 6.06 -12.92
N PHE A 128 -9.65 5.95 -13.14
CA PHE A 128 -10.43 7.04 -13.74
C PHE A 128 -10.45 8.30 -12.84
N HIS A 129 -10.36 8.12 -11.52
CA HIS A 129 -10.30 9.20 -10.54
C HIS A 129 -8.83 9.46 -10.17
N THR A 130 -8.18 10.31 -10.96
CA THR A 130 -6.76 10.64 -10.78
C THR A 130 -6.51 11.41 -9.49
N PHE A 131 -5.28 11.34 -8.98
CA PHE A 131 -4.82 12.18 -7.88
C PHE A 131 -4.92 13.68 -8.22
N ASP A 132 -5.20 14.49 -7.20
CA ASP A 132 -5.02 15.93 -7.26
C ASP A 132 -3.52 16.25 -7.28
N LYS A 133 -3.04 16.81 -8.40
CA LYS A 133 -1.63 17.13 -8.61
C LYS A 133 -1.11 18.17 -7.63
N ASP A 134 -1.94 19.14 -7.25
CA ASP A 134 -1.53 20.20 -6.34
C ASP A 134 -1.37 19.62 -4.93
N ALA A 135 -2.31 18.77 -4.51
CA ALA A 135 -2.25 18.08 -3.23
C ALA A 135 -1.07 17.09 -3.12
N MET A 136 -0.53 16.61 -4.24
CA MET A 136 0.64 15.73 -4.32
C MET A 136 1.98 16.49 -4.21
N THR A 137 1.98 17.83 -4.27
CA THR A 137 3.20 18.64 -4.23
C THR A 137 4.11 18.34 -3.03
N PRO A 138 3.60 18.22 -1.78
CA PRO A 138 4.45 17.88 -0.63
C PRO A 138 5.14 16.53 -0.79
N LEU A 139 4.48 15.55 -1.41
CA LEU A 139 5.08 14.24 -1.63
C LEU A 139 6.23 14.30 -2.62
N PHE A 140 6.10 15.09 -3.70
CA PHE A 140 7.19 15.26 -4.66
C PHE A 140 8.36 16.07 -4.09
N GLN A 141 8.14 16.87 -3.05
CA GLN A 141 9.23 17.51 -2.32
C GLN A 141 10.00 16.51 -1.44
N GLU A 142 9.28 15.60 -0.78
CA GLU A 142 9.89 14.54 0.07
C GLU A 142 10.49 13.39 -0.74
N LEU A 143 9.90 13.05 -1.90
CA LEU A 143 10.38 12.03 -2.84
C LEU A 143 10.51 12.61 -4.26
N PRO A 144 11.49 13.49 -4.54
CA PRO A 144 11.69 14.10 -5.86
C PRO A 144 11.81 13.10 -7.02
N LEU A 145 12.39 11.93 -6.76
CA LEU A 145 12.54 10.89 -7.78
C LEU A 145 11.22 10.19 -8.12
N LEU A 146 10.18 10.28 -7.28
CA LEU A 146 8.87 9.69 -7.56
C LEU A 146 8.21 10.33 -8.78
N GLY A 147 8.19 11.66 -8.85
CA GLY A 147 7.63 12.38 -10.01
C GLY A 147 8.40 12.09 -11.30
N ARG A 148 9.73 11.95 -11.20
CA ARG A 148 10.58 11.57 -12.33
C ARG A 148 10.32 10.12 -12.78
N MET A 149 10.10 9.21 -11.84
CA MET A 149 9.75 7.81 -12.11
C MET A 149 8.47 7.73 -12.93
N PHE A 150 7.39 8.41 -12.52
CA PHE A 150 6.14 8.43 -13.29
C PHE A 150 6.32 8.99 -14.70
N THR A 151 7.14 10.03 -14.87
CA THR A 151 7.45 10.59 -16.19
C THR A 151 8.18 9.59 -17.08
N ILE A 152 9.11 8.82 -16.51
CA ILE A 152 9.85 7.78 -17.25
C ILE A 152 8.91 6.63 -17.63
N LEU A 153 8.11 6.14 -16.68
CA LEU A 153 7.15 5.05 -16.92
C LEU A 153 6.13 5.41 -18.01
N ASP A 154 5.55 6.61 -17.98
CA ASP A 154 4.62 7.09 -19.02
C ASP A 154 5.29 7.14 -20.41
N GLY A 155 6.58 7.45 -20.47
CA GLY A 155 7.35 7.44 -21.72
C GLY A 155 7.77 6.05 -22.22
N LEU A 156 7.81 5.06 -21.33
CA LEU A 156 8.15 3.67 -21.66
C LEU A 156 6.92 2.85 -22.09
N ASP A 157 5.72 3.24 -21.67
CA ASP A 157 4.48 2.55 -22.05
C ASP A 157 4.14 2.79 -23.53
N THR A 158 4.42 1.78 -24.35
CA THR A 158 4.19 1.82 -25.81
C THR A 158 2.83 1.26 -26.23
N ARG A 159 2.00 0.79 -25.29
CA ARG A 159 0.68 0.21 -25.60
C ARG A 159 -0.26 1.29 -26.12
N ASP A 160 -1.23 0.89 -26.94
CA ASP A 160 -2.32 1.78 -27.35
C ASP A 160 -3.07 2.27 -26.10
N PRO A 161 -3.14 3.60 -25.82
CA PRO A 161 -3.87 4.12 -24.67
C PRO A 161 -5.31 3.61 -24.57
N ALA A 162 -5.98 3.32 -25.70
CA ALA A 162 -7.34 2.77 -25.71
C ALA A 162 -7.42 1.34 -25.12
N SER A 163 -6.31 0.59 -25.12
CA SER A 163 -6.25 -0.77 -24.60
C SER A 163 -6.23 -0.85 -23.07
N TRP A 164 -5.65 0.15 -22.39
CA TRP A 164 -5.39 0.09 -20.95
C TRP A 164 -5.93 1.30 -20.17
N LYS A 165 -6.07 2.49 -20.77
CA LYS A 165 -6.57 3.67 -20.03
C LYS A 165 -8.08 3.51 -19.77
N PRO A 166 -8.57 3.90 -18.58
CA PRO A 166 -10.00 3.92 -18.30
C PRO A 166 -10.68 5.06 -19.07
N THR A 167 -11.83 4.77 -19.66
CA THR A 167 -12.73 5.75 -20.30
C THR A 167 -13.98 6.04 -19.46
N ALA A 168 -14.19 5.27 -18.40
CA ALA A 168 -15.26 5.44 -17.42
C ALA A 168 -14.82 4.84 -16.07
N PRO A 169 -15.50 5.19 -14.96
CA PRO A 169 -15.31 4.54 -13.67
C PRO A 169 -15.50 3.02 -13.74
N GLY A 170 -14.84 2.29 -12.86
CA GLY A 170 -14.94 0.85 -12.69
C GLY A 170 -14.21 0.02 -13.73
N GLN A 171 -13.37 0.64 -14.57
CA GLN A 171 -12.70 -0.06 -15.67
C GLN A 171 -11.32 -0.58 -15.29
N VAL A 172 -10.48 0.26 -14.68
CA VAL A 172 -9.08 -0.05 -14.39
C VAL A 172 -8.75 0.39 -12.98
N ALA A 173 -8.25 -0.54 -12.16
CA ALA A 173 -7.80 -0.23 -10.81
C ALA A 173 -6.29 0.05 -10.84
N GLN A 174 -5.84 1.06 -10.10
CA GLN A 174 -4.42 1.31 -9.88
C GLN A 174 -4.02 0.81 -8.48
N ARG A 175 -2.97 -0.01 -8.39
CA ARG A 175 -2.35 -0.42 -7.12
C ARG A 175 -1.24 0.56 -6.75
N ASN A 176 -1.30 1.10 -5.53
CA ASN A 176 -0.33 2.09 -5.02
C ASN A 176 0.37 1.68 -3.72
N GLY A 177 0.11 0.47 -3.22
CA GLY A 177 0.75 0.00 -1.99
C GLY A 177 0.51 -1.48 -1.74
N THR A 178 1.60 -2.22 -1.63
CA THR A 178 1.64 -3.60 -1.12
C THR A 178 2.69 -3.67 -0.04
N ASN A 179 2.28 -3.50 1.22
CA ASN A 179 3.21 -3.36 2.33
C ASN A 179 2.77 -4.30 3.45
N THR A 180 3.73 -5.00 4.06
CA THR A 180 3.51 -5.93 5.17
C THR A 180 4.41 -5.48 6.32
N VAL A 181 3.85 -5.37 7.52
CA VAL A 181 4.62 -5.04 8.72
C VAL A 181 5.66 -6.14 8.96
N ARG A 182 6.83 -5.75 9.46
CA ARG A 182 7.92 -6.68 9.77
C ARG A 182 7.43 -7.82 10.67
N GLY A 183 7.98 -9.02 10.46
CA GLY A 183 7.60 -10.22 11.23
C GLY A 183 6.31 -10.91 10.74
N TYR A 184 5.56 -10.28 9.84
CA TYR A 184 4.50 -10.93 9.06
C TYR A 184 4.97 -11.36 7.65
N GLU A 185 6.21 -11.00 7.29
CA GLU A 185 6.86 -11.38 6.03
C GLU A 185 7.13 -12.89 5.94
N GLY A 186 7.41 -13.40 4.74
CA GLY A 186 7.75 -14.81 4.51
C GLY A 186 6.59 -15.82 4.65
N LYS A 187 5.40 -15.38 5.12
CA LYS A 187 4.21 -16.22 5.32
C LYS A 187 3.26 -16.29 4.11
N GLY A 188 3.70 -15.78 2.95
CA GLY A 188 2.90 -15.74 1.73
C GLY A 188 1.65 -14.84 1.79
N LEU A 189 1.55 -13.93 2.77
CA LEU A 189 0.38 -13.07 2.98
C LEU A 189 0.13 -12.16 1.76
N ALA A 190 1.18 -11.48 1.28
CA ALA A 190 1.09 -10.60 0.11
C ALA A 190 0.58 -11.35 -1.14
N LYS A 191 1.06 -12.58 -1.37
CA LYS A 191 0.61 -13.40 -2.51
C LYS A 191 -0.87 -13.74 -2.42
N ARG A 192 -1.32 -14.22 -1.25
CA ARG A 192 -2.72 -14.57 -1.02
C ARG A 192 -3.63 -13.35 -1.14
N MET A 193 -3.21 -12.21 -0.59
CA MET A 193 -3.94 -10.95 -0.70
C MET A 193 -4.00 -10.45 -2.15
N ALA A 194 -2.90 -10.49 -2.92
CA ALA A 194 -2.90 -10.08 -4.32
C ALA A 194 -3.86 -10.91 -5.18
N ILE A 195 -3.82 -12.25 -5.05
CA ILE A 195 -4.74 -13.14 -5.78
C ILE A 195 -6.19 -12.88 -5.39
N TRP A 196 -6.46 -12.66 -4.09
CA TRP A 196 -7.80 -12.31 -3.62
C TRP A 196 -8.26 -10.96 -4.20
N HIS A 197 -7.38 -9.96 -4.26
CA HIS A 197 -7.69 -8.65 -4.81
C HIS A 197 -7.92 -8.70 -6.33
N MET A 198 -7.14 -9.49 -7.09
CA MET A 198 -7.39 -9.76 -8.51
C MET A 198 -8.82 -10.27 -8.75
N ARG A 199 -9.25 -11.26 -7.95
CA ARG A 199 -10.60 -11.83 -8.02
C ARG A 199 -11.66 -10.80 -7.66
N LEU A 200 -11.42 -10.01 -6.61
CA LEU A 200 -12.36 -8.97 -6.19
C LEU A 200 -12.54 -7.92 -7.31
N MET A 201 -11.45 -7.41 -7.88
CA MET A 201 -11.54 -6.42 -8.95
C MET A 201 -12.30 -6.97 -10.16
N ALA A 202 -12.03 -8.22 -10.56
CA ALA A 202 -12.79 -8.88 -11.62
C ALA A 202 -14.28 -9.06 -11.29
N GLU A 203 -14.62 -9.45 -10.05
CA GLU A 203 -16.01 -9.54 -9.59
C GLU A 203 -16.73 -8.18 -9.57
N LEU A 204 -15.99 -7.09 -9.39
CA LEU A 204 -16.50 -5.72 -9.44
C LEU A 204 -16.57 -5.15 -10.87
N GLY A 205 -16.15 -5.91 -11.88
CA GLY A 205 -16.25 -5.53 -13.30
C GLY A 205 -15.03 -4.79 -13.85
N PHE A 206 -13.96 -4.65 -13.07
CA PHE A 206 -12.70 -4.08 -13.57
C PHE A 206 -12.10 -5.04 -14.61
N ARG A 207 -11.68 -4.48 -15.75
CA ARG A 207 -11.02 -5.22 -16.84
C ARG A 207 -9.50 -5.32 -16.68
N GLY A 208 -8.91 -4.52 -15.79
CA GLY A 208 -7.46 -4.48 -15.60
C GLY A 208 -7.04 -3.89 -14.25
N ILE A 209 -5.82 -4.22 -13.85
CA ILE A 209 -5.14 -3.66 -12.69
C ILE A 209 -3.78 -3.14 -13.17
N GLN A 210 -3.54 -1.84 -13.05
CA GLN A 210 -2.26 -1.20 -13.32
C GLN A 210 -1.44 -1.12 -12.03
N ILE A 211 -0.15 -1.40 -12.12
CA ILE A 211 0.77 -1.44 -10.99
C ILE A 211 2.07 -0.80 -11.40
N GLU A 212 2.48 0.21 -10.65
CA GLU A 212 3.81 0.80 -10.78
C GLU A 212 4.61 0.39 -9.55
N THR A 213 5.69 -0.35 -9.76
CA THR A 213 6.43 -1.03 -8.70
C THR A 213 7.92 -0.87 -8.94
N ALA A 214 8.66 -0.69 -7.84
CA ALA A 214 10.12 -0.67 -7.82
C ALA A 214 10.63 -1.74 -6.83
N ASN A 215 9.95 -2.90 -6.80
CA ASN A 215 10.27 -4.00 -5.90
C ASN A 215 10.18 -5.34 -6.65
N PRO A 216 11.33 -6.00 -6.95
CA PRO A 216 11.36 -7.26 -7.70
C PRO A 216 10.50 -8.39 -7.11
N ALA A 217 10.27 -8.39 -5.80
CA ALA A 217 9.39 -9.37 -5.16
C ALA A 217 7.92 -9.14 -5.50
N ILE A 218 7.50 -7.89 -5.65
CA ILE A 218 6.17 -7.49 -6.09
C ILE A 218 6.03 -7.76 -7.59
N ASP A 219 7.04 -7.44 -8.39
CA ASP A 219 7.03 -7.70 -9.84
C ASP A 219 6.85 -9.20 -10.09
N LYS A 220 7.65 -10.04 -9.43
CA LYS A 220 7.53 -11.50 -9.51
C LYS A 220 6.14 -12.00 -9.11
N LEU A 221 5.53 -11.39 -8.10
CA LEU A 221 4.19 -11.76 -7.64
C LEU A 221 3.13 -11.47 -8.72
N TRP A 222 3.16 -10.27 -9.29
CA TRP A 222 2.10 -9.80 -10.19
C TRP A 222 2.30 -10.26 -11.64
N LEU A 223 3.54 -10.53 -12.07
CA LEU A 223 3.86 -11.08 -13.39
C LEU A 223 3.58 -12.60 -13.51
N ASN A 224 3.22 -13.26 -12.41
CA ASN A 224 2.88 -14.69 -12.39
C ASN A 224 1.48 -14.94 -11.77
N PRO A 225 0.42 -14.31 -12.31
CA PRO A 225 -0.91 -14.47 -11.75
C PRO A 225 -1.47 -15.87 -12.07
N PRO A 226 -2.40 -16.41 -11.25
CA PRO A 226 -3.07 -17.66 -11.57
C PRO A 226 -4.10 -17.45 -12.70
N GLU A 227 -4.42 -18.51 -13.45
CA GLU A 227 -5.54 -18.50 -14.40
C GLU A 227 -6.86 -18.04 -13.72
N PRO A 228 -7.73 -17.30 -14.43
CA PRO A 228 -7.64 -16.91 -15.84
C PRO A 228 -6.87 -15.59 -16.08
N PHE A 229 -6.22 -15.05 -15.06
CA PHE A 229 -5.56 -13.74 -15.13
C PHE A 229 -4.26 -13.84 -15.92
N ARG A 230 -3.89 -12.73 -16.57
CA ARG A 230 -2.65 -12.57 -17.32
C ARG A 230 -1.98 -11.26 -16.88
N ALA A 231 -0.67 -11.20 -17.04
CA ALA A 231 0.11 -10.01 -16.76
C ALA A 231 1.14 -9.81 -17.87
N GLU A 232 1.46 -8.54 -18.11
CA GLU A 232 2.47 -8.09 -19.06
C GLU A 232 3.28 -6.99 -18.39
N LEU A 233 4.58 -6.96 -18.66
CA LEU A 233 5.45 -5.87 -18.25
C LEU A 233 5.47 -4.83 -19.39
N ASP A 234 5.05 -3.61 -19.09
CA ASP A 234 4.89 -2.50 -20.05
C ASP A 234 6.05 -1.48 -19.97
N GLY A 235 6.90 -1.57 -18.95
CA GLY A 235 8.14 -0.81 -18.79
C GLY A 235 9.01 -1.38 -17.65
N ASP A 236 10.33 -1.22 -17.75
CA ASP A 236 11.31 -1.65 -16.73
C ASP A 236 12.26 -0.48 -16.42
N LEU A 237 12.55 -0.27 -15.13
CA LEU A 237 13.30 0.90 -14.61
C LEU A 237 14.74 0.57 -14.23
#